data_AF-A0A1K0IRK9-F1
#
_entry.id   AF-A0A1K0IRK9-F1
#
_cell.length_a   1.000
_cell.length_b   1.000
_cell.length_c   1.000
_cell.angle_alpha   90.00
_cell.angle_beta   90.00
_cell.angle_gamma   90.00
#
_symmetry.space_group_name_H-M   'P 1'
#
loop_
_entity.id
_entity.type
_entity.pdbx_description
1 polymer ?
#
loop_
_entity_poly.entity_id
_entity_poly.type
_entity_poly.pdbx_seq_one_letter_code
_entity_poly.pdbx_strand_id
1 'polypeptide(L)'
;MPNDVYFKVGVVVIMGLSAKNAILIVEYAEQLRRSGAGSMGAVKAATRAARLRLRPVVMTSLAFVLGVVPLAVGTGVLGGMLGATVLGTLAVPLLYAAIARRLPRAQPESGHDATATQPPSA
;
A
#
# COMPACT_ATOMS: atom_id res chain seq x y z
N MET A 1 11.71 -10.50 30.60
CA MET A 1 11.76 -11.72 29.75
C MET A 1 12.81 -11.48 28.69
N PRO A 2 13.79 -12.38 28.50
CA PRO A 2 14.88 -12.12 27.57
C PRO A 2 14.31 -12.07 26.16
N ASN A 3 14.75 -11.09 25.38
CA ASN A 3 14.47 -10.95 23.96
C ASN A 3 15.11 -12.14 23.21
N ASP A 4 14.46 -13.31 23.30
CA ASP A 4 14.95 -14.55 22.74
C ASP A 4 14.91 -14.53 21.21
N VAL A 5 15.60 -15.50 20.59
CA VAL A 5 15.72 -15.57 19.14
C VAL A 5 14.35 -15.75 18.47
N TYR A 6 13.40 -16.43 19.12
CA TYR A 6 12.06 -16.64 18.57
C TYR A 6 11.27 -15.32 18.51
N PHE A 7 11.35 -14.47 19.54
CA PHE A 7 10.74 -13.15 19.52
C PHE A 7 11.35 -12.26 18.41
N LYS A 8 12.68 -12.28 18.26
CA LYS A 8 13.37 -11.52 17.19
C LYS A 8 12.94 -11.96 15.80
N VAL A 9 12.90 -13.27 15.56
CA VAL A 9 12.42 -13.82 14.28
C VAL A 9 10.96 -13.46 14.05
N GLY A 10 10.11 -13.53 15.08
CA GLY A 10 8.70 -13.12 15.01
C GLY A 10 8.52 -11.65 14.61
N VAL A 11 9.32 -10.74 15.19
CA VAL A 11 9.29 -9.31 14.83
C VAL A 11 9.72 -9.08 13.38
N VAL A 12 10.76 -9.78 12.91
CA VAL A 12 11.22 -9.68 11.50
C VAL A 12 10.14 -10.16 10.53
N VAL A 13 9.44 -11.25 10.85
CA VAL A 13 8.33 -11.76 10.04
C VAL A 13 7.19 -10.74 9.95
N ILE A 14 6.81 -10.12 11.08
CA ILE A 14 5.77 -9.08 11.10
C ILE A 14 6.20 -7.85 10.28
N MET A 15 7.47 -7.43 10.38
CA MET A 15 8.02 -6.35 9.56
C MET A 15 7.91 -6.68 8.07
N GLY A 16 8.29 -7.88 7.64
CA GLY A 16 8.21 -8.31 6.24
C GLY A 16 6.77 -8.36 5.72
N LEU A 17 5.84 -8.90 6.52
CA LEU A 17 4.43 -8.99 6.15
C LEU A 17 3.78 -7.60 6.03
N SER A 18 4.11 -6.69 6.96
CA SER A 18 3.70 -5.29 6.92
C SER A 18 4.29 -4.55 5.71
N ALA A 19 5.58 -4.76 5.42
CA ALA A 19 6.25 -4.14 4.27
C ALA A 19 5.62 -4.59 2.95
N LYS A 20 5.34 -5.89 2.78
CA LYS A 20 4.65 -6.41 1.59
C LYS A 20 3.30 -5.73 1.41
N ASN A 21 2.52 -5.60 2.48
CA ASN A 21 1.22 -4.94 2.44
C ASN A 21 1.33 -3.45 2.10
N ALA A 22 2.36 -2.75 2.58
CA ALA A 22 2.60 -1.34 2.29
C ALA A 22 3.05 -1.09 0.83
N ILE A 23 4.04 -1.85 0.35
CA ILE A 23 4.56 -1.76 -1.04
C ILE A 23 3.42 -1.93 -2.03
N LEU A 24 2.61 -2.95 -1.80
CA LEU A 24 1.46 -3.28 -2.63
C LEU A 24 0.45 -2.11 -2.72
N ILE A 25 0.16 -1.41 -1.62
CA ILE A 25 -0.74 -0.23 -1.63
C ILE A 25 -0.13 0.90 -2.46
N VAL A 26 1.16 1.21 -2.26
CA VAL A 26 1.86 2.29 -2.97
C VAL A 26 1.95 2.01 -4.46
N GLU A 27 2.36 0.80 -4.83
CA GLU A 27 2.49 0.37 -6.22
C GLU A 27 1.16 0.48 -6.97
N TYR A 28 0.07 0.03 -6.33
CA TYR A 28 -1.25 0.10 -6.93
C TYR A 28 -1.77 1.54 -7.02
N ALA A 29 -1.49 2.39 -6.02
CA ALA A 29 -1.83 3.81 -6.04
C ALA A 29 -1.10 4.55 -7.17
N GLU A 30 0.17 4.21 -7.40
CA GLU A 30 0.99 4.75 -8.47
C GLU A 30 0.48 4.27 -9.84
N GLN A 31 0.15 2.98 -9.96
CA GLN A 31 -0.45 2.42 -11.17
C GLN A 31 -1.77 3.13 -11.51
N LEU A 32 -2.68 3.31 -10.55
CA LEU A 32 -3.92 4.07 -10.73
C LEU A 32 -3.69 5.53 -11.15
N ARG A 33 -2.66 6.19 -10.60
CA ARG A 33 -2.30 7.56 -10.99
C ARG A 33 -1.74 7.63 -12.40
N ARG A 34 -0.92 6.66 -12.80
CA ARG A 34 -0.34 6.58 -14.15
C ARG A 34 -1.39 6.22 -15.20
N SER A 35 -2.22 5.22 -14.93
CA SER A 35 -3.31 4.79 -15.83
C SER A 35 -4.44 5.83 -15.95
N GLY A 36 -4.59 6.73 -14.97
CA GLY A 36 -5.62 7.77 -14.94
C GLY A 36 -5.29 9.07 -15.70
N ALA A 37 -4.21 9.10 -16.51
CA ALA A 37 -3.82 10.20 -17.40
C ALA A 37 -4.04 11.62 -16.80
N GLY A 38 -3.51 11.87 -15.60
CA GLY A 38 -3.49 13.22 -14.99
C GLY A 38 -4.78 13.70 -14.31
N SER A 39 -5.93 13.05 -14.50
CA SER A 39 -7.22 13.50 -13.92
C SER A 39 -7.51 12.93 -12.52
N MET A 40 -6.90 11.79 -12.15
CA MET A 40 -7.10 11.20 -10.82
C MET A 40 -6.15 11.80 -9.78
N GLY A 41 -6.67 12.68 -8.91
CA GLY A 41 -5.92 13.25 -7.79
C GLY A 41 -5.33 12.20 -6.84
N ALA A 42 -4.15 12.49 -6.28
CA ALA A 42 -3.36 11.56 -5.46
C ALA A 42 -4.16 10.92 -4.30
N VAL A 43 -5.06 11.68 -3.66
CA VAL A 43 -5.93 11.17 -2.58
C VAL A 43 -6.90 10.12 -3.09
N LYS A 44 -7.51 10.35 -4.27
CA LYS A 44 -8.50 9.43 -4.86
C LYS A 44 -7.83 8.11 -5.26
N ALA A 45 -6.64 8.17 -5.83
CA ALA A 45 -5.85 6.99 -6.18
C ALA A 45 -5.40 6.20 -4.93
N ALA A 46 -4.86 6.89 -3.92
CA ALA A 46 -4.45 6.27 -2.65
C ALA A 46 -5.64 5.56 -1.96
N THR A 47 -6.80 6.21 -1.92
CA THR A 47 -8.00 5.65 -1.30
C THR A 47 -8.54 4.45 -2.08
N ARG A 48 -8.50 4.49 -3.41
CA ARG A 48 -8.93 3.37 -4.28
C ARG A 48 -7.99 2.16 -4.09
N ALA A 49 -6.69 2.40 -4.06
CA ALA A 49 -5.68 1.38 -3.83
C ALA A 49 -5.79 0.73 -2.44
N ALA A 50 -6.01 1.55 -1.40
CA ALA A 50 -6.25 1.06 -0.05
C ALA A 50 -7.47 0.16 0.04
N ARG A 51 -8.59 0.50 -0.62
CA ARG A 51 -9.80 -0.34 -0.63
C ARG A 51 -9.59 -1.68 -1.34
N LEU A 52 -8.88 -1.70 -2.45
CA LEU A 52 -8.64 -2.92 -3.22
C LEU A 52 -7.79 -3.94 -2.44
N ARG A 53 -6.95 -3.45 -1.54
CA ARG A 53 -6.11 -4.31 -0.69
C ARG A 53 -6.67 -4.58 0.69
N LEU A 54 -7.75 -3.91 1.07
CA LEU A 54 -8.40 -4.11 2.37
C LEU A 54 -8.77 -5.59 2.59
N ARG A 55 -9.34 -6.25 1.56
CA ARG A 55 -9.67 -7.69 1.61
C ARG A 55 -8.43 -8.57 1.83
N PRO A 56 -7.37 -8.47 0.99
CA PRO A 56 -6.11 -9.18 1.22
C PRO A 56 -5.44 -8.90 2.57
N VAL A 57 -5.38 -7.64 3.01
CA VAL A 57 -4.72 -7.26 4.28
C VAL A 57 -5.46 -7.90 5.46
N VAL A 58 -6.79 -7.77 5.51
CA VAL A 58 -7.61 -8.39 6.56
C VAL A 58 -7.44 -9.90 6.57
N MET A 59 -7.42 -10.55 5.41
CA MET A 59 -7.18 -11.99 5.29
C MET A 59 -5.82 -12.41 5.87
N THR A 60 -4.75 -11.70 5.54
CA THR A 60 -3.40 -12.02 6.05
C THR A 60 -3.26 -11.78 7.55
N SER A 61 -3.85 -10.70 8.06
CA SER A 61 -3.80 -10.38 9.48
C SER A 61 -4.59 -11.37 10.32
N LEU A 62 -5.78 -11.78 9.86
CA LEU A 62 -6.58 -12.80 10.54
C LEU A 62 -5.90 -14.18 10.52
N ALA A 63 -5.35 -14.60 9.39
CA ALA A 63 -4.63 -15.88 9.29
C ALA A 63 -3.41 -15.92 10.21
N PHE A 64 -2.64 -14.84 10.28
CA PHE A 64 -1.49 -14.74 11.18
C PHE A 64 -1.92 -14.75 12.64
N VAL A 65 -2.93 -13.94 13.01
CA VAL A 65 -3.49 -13.88 14.37
C VAL A 65 -3.94 -15.25 14.83
N LEU A 66 -4.71 -15.98 14.01
CA LEU A 66 -5.16 -17.34 14.31
C LEU A 66 -4.01 -18.35 14.43
N GLY A 67 -2.98 -18.23 13.57
CA GLY A 67 -1.81 -19.10 13.61
C GLY A 67 -0.91 -18.90 14.84
N VAL A 68 -0.89 -17.69 15.41
CA VAL A 68 -0.08 -17.38 16.61
C VAL A 68 -0.87 -17.42 17.92
N VAL A 69 -2.17 -17.78 17.90
CA VAL A 69 -3.01 -17.90 19.12
C VAL A 69 -2.32 -18.70 20.24
N PRO A 70 -1.68 -19.85 19.99
CA PRO A 70 -1.01 -20.61 21.05
C PRO A 70 0.18 -19.87 21.68
N LEU A 71 0.88 -19.05 20.88
CA LEU A 71 2.04 -18.24 21.30
C LEU A 71 1.61 -16.91 21.95
N ALA A 72 0.41 -16.44 21.66
CA ALA A 72 -0.12 -15.15 22.12
C ALA A 72 -0.48 -15.13 23.61
N VAL A 73 -0.62 -16.31 24.25
CA VAL A 73 -0.93 -16.45 25.68
C VAL A 73 0.19 -15.89 26.59
N GLY A 74 1.35 -15.50 26.04
CA GLY A 74 2.41 -14.83 26.81
C GLY A 74 3.27 -13.82 26.05
N THR A 75 2.95 -13.50 24.78
CA THR A 75 3.79 -12.64 23.93
C THR A 75 3.01 -11.47 23.32
N GLY A 76 3.60 -10.27 23.31
CA GLY A 76 3.01 -9.04 22.74
C GLY A 76 2.91 -9.03 21.20
N VAL A 77 3.20 -10.16 20.54
CA VAL A 77 3.22 -10.34 19.09
C VAL A 77 1.84 -10.08 18.47
N LEU A 78 0.77 -10.50 19.16
CA LEU A 78 -0.62 -10.25 18.75
C LEU A 78 -0.90 -8.74 18.65
N GLY A 79 -0.49 -7.98 19.67
CA GLY A 79 -0.60 -6.52 19.70
C GLY A 79 0.25 -5.86 18.62
N GLY A 80 1.46 -6.36 18.39
CA GLY A 80 2.35 -5.88 17.31
C GLY A 80 1.74 -6.05 15.92
N MET A 81 1.16 -7.21 15.62
CA MET A 81 0.52 -7.48 14.34
C MET A 81 -0.73 -6.62 14.11
N LEU A 82 -1.59 -6.51 15.13
CA LEU A 82 -2.80 -5.68 15.06
C LEU A 82 -2.45 -4.20 14.90
N GLY A 83 -1.50 -3.71 15.71
CA GLY A 83 -0.99 -2.35 15.63
C GLY A 83 -0.40 -2.04 14.26
N ALA A 84 0.50 -2.88 13.75
CA ALA A 84 1.11 -2.72 12.43
C ALA A 84 0.08 -2.77 11.30
N THR A 85 -0.94 -3.63 11.41
CA THR A 85 -2.02 -3.72 10.42
C THR A 85 -2.83 -2.42 10.37
N VAL A 86 -3.30 -1.91 11.53
CA VAL A 86 -4.13 -0.70 11.60
C VAL A 86 -3.32 0.53 11.19
N LEU A 87 -2.15 0.72 11.79
CA LEU A 87 -1.26 1.84 11.46
C LEU A 87 -0.79 1.77 10.02
N GLY A 88 -0.33 0.62 9.54
CA GLY A 88 0.13 0.48 8.15
C GLY A 88 -0.98 0.74 7.13
N THR A 89 -2.16 0.15 7.32
CA THR A 89 -3.27 0.29 6.35
C THR A 89 -3.79 1.73 6.26
N LEU A 90 -3.77 2.49 7.36
CA LEU A 90 -4.23 3.88 7.38
C LEU A 90 -3.11 4.88 7.07
N ALA A 91 -1.91 4.69 7.63
CA ALA A 91 -0.80 5.62 7.48
C ALA A 91 -0.16 5.55 6.09
N VAL A 92 -0.07 4.38 5.45
CA VAL A 92 0.53 4.24 4.11
C VAL A 92 -0.20 5.09 3.04
N PRO A 93 -1.53 4.99 2.88
CA PRO A 93 -2.23 5.82 1.89
C PRO A 93 -2.20 7.33 2.25
N LEU A 94 -2.22 7.66 3.54
CA LEU A 94 -2.12 9.04 4.00
C LEU A 94 -0.75 9.64 3.68
N LEU A 95 0.32 8.90 3.99
CA LEU A 95 1.71 9.29 3.74
C LEU A 95 1.98 9.40 2.24
N TYR A 96 1.47 8.46 1.44
CA TYR A 96 1.55 8.55 -0.01
C TYR A 96 0.87 9.81 -0.54
N ALA A 97 -0.34 10.13 -0.07
CA ALA A 97 -1.04 11.34 -0.46
C ALA A 97 -0.30 12.62 -0.01
N ALA A 98 0.31 12.63 1.17
CA ALA A 98 1.09 13.75 1.68
C ALA A 98 2.36 13.99 0.87
N ILE A 99 3.13 12.93 0.58
CA ILE A 99 4.35 12.98 -0.24
C ILE A 99 4.00 13.38 -1.67
N ALA A 100 3.00 12.74 -2.28
CA ALA A 100 2.56 13.05 -3.64
C ALA A 100 2.01 14.47 -3.82
N ARG A 101 1.57 15.13 -2.74
CA ARG A 101 1.19 16.55 -2.74
C ARG A 101 2.40 17.48 -2.61
N ARG A 102 3.47 17.06 -1.93
CA ARG A 102 4.68 17.87 -1.69
C ARG A 102 5.73 17.75 -2.80
N LEU A 103 5.72 16.66 -3.57
CA LEU A 103 6.63 16.48 -4.69
C LEU A 103 6.06 17.16 -5.95
N PRO A 104 6.79 18.10 -6.59
CA PRO A 104 6.38 18.70 -7.84
C PRO A 104 6.21 17.63 -8.93
N ARG A 105 5.20 17.84 -9.78
CA ARG A 105 4.88 16.94 -10.91
C ARG A 105 6.10 16.80 -11.82
N ALA A 106 6.59 15.59 -12.05
CA ALA A 106 7.11 15.26 -13.37
C ALA A 106 5.89 15.22 -14.29
N GLN A 107 5.77 16.24 -15.12
CA GLN A 107 4.72 16.36 -16.12
C GLN A 107 4.85 15.15 -17.06
N PRO A 108 3.82 14.30 -17.22
CA PRO A 108 3.81 13.35 -18.32
C PRO A 108 3.83 14.20 -19.58
N GLU A 109 4.81 13.97 -20.47
CA GLU A 109 4.88 14.66 -21.75
C GLU A 109 3.54 14.52 -22.48
N SER A 110 2.82 15.64 -22.50
CA SER A 110 1.70 15.86 -23.39
C SER A 110 2.28 16.32 -24.74
N GLY A 111 2.38 15.38 -25.67
CA GLY A 111 2.79 15.58 -27.06
C GLY A 111 3.27 14.24 -27.59
N HIS A 112 2.57 13.53 -28.46
CA HIS A 112 2.26 13.92 -29.82
C HIS A 112 1.41 12.78 -30.41
N ASP A 113 0.12 12.98 -30.67
CA ASP A 113 -0.68 12.13 -31.58
C ASP A 113 -2.05 12.80 -31.87
N ALA A 114 -2.02 14.09 -32.24
CA ALA A 114 -3.20 14.83 -32.68
C ALA A 114 -3.00 15.49 -34.05
N THR A 115 -2.05 15.05 -34.89
CA THR A 115 -1.77 15.71 -36.18
C THR A 115 -1.42 14.78 -37.36
N ALA A 116 -1.71 13.49 -37.29
CA ALA A 116 -1.75 12.62 -38.46
C ALA A 116 -3.03 11.78 -38.33
N THR A 117 -4.04 11.84 -39.20
CA THR A 117 -4.03 12.07 -40.65
C THR A 117 -5.46 12.42 -41.03
N GLN A 118 -5.72 13.66 -41.46
CA GLN A 118 -6.89 13.96 -42.28
C GLN A 118 -6.37 14.09 -43.72
N PRO A 119 -6.82 13.26 -44.67
CA PRO A 119 -6.85 13.63 -46.07
C PRO A 119 -8.29 13.67 -46.61
N PRO A 120 -8.48 14.32 -47.77
CA PRO A 120 -9.61 15.22 -48.02
C PRO A 120 -10.83 14.55 -48.64
N SER A 121 -11.96 15.24 -48.49
CA SER A 121 -13.16 15.11 -49.31
C SER A 121 -12.86 15.37 -50.79
N ALA A 122 -13.08 14.37 -51.63
CA ALA A 122 -13.46 14.49 -53.04
C ALA A 122 -14.12 13.19 -53.49
#